data_AF-A0A7X7Y4Y9-F1
#
_entry.id   AF-A0A7X7Y4Y9-F1
#
_cell.length_a   1.000
_cell.length_b   1.000
_cell.length_c   1.000
_cell.angle_alpha   90.00
_cell.angle_beta   90.00
_cell.angle_gamma   90.00
#
_symmetry.space_group_name_H-M   'P 1'
#
loop_
_entity.id
_entity.type
_entity.pdbx_description
1 polymer ?
#
loop_
_entity_poly.entity_id
_entity_poly.type
_entity_poly.pdbx_seq_one_letter_code
_entity_poly.pdbx_strand_id
1 'polypeptide(L)' 'MAPSDQYDLEIIPEEFPEGPFGSPINKDKKVSGKSTPWKPGQRRASAYVYPDKDQHDDLPRQYPDAHPLHDK' A
#
# COMPACT_ATOMS: atom_id res chain seq x y z
N MET A 1 -8.22 13.21 11.21
CA MET A 1 -7.52 11.96 11.53
C MET A 1 -6.34 12.31 12.43
N ALA A 2 -6.09 11.60 13.53
CA ALA A 2 -4.85 11.85 14.27
C ALA A 2 -3.66 11.38 13.41
N PRO A 3 -2.47 11.99 13.50
CA PRO A 3 -1.29 11.57 12.72
C PRO A 3 -0.89 10.11 12.99
N SER A 4 -1.27 9.54 14.13
CA SER A 4 -1.13 8.11 14.42
C SER A 4 -1.98 7.21 13.53
N ASP A 5 -3.19 7.66 13.18
CA ASP A 5 -4.19 6.85 12.49
C ASP A 5 -3.83 6.63 11.00
N GLN A 6 -3.00 7.51 10.43
CA GLN A 6 -2.48 7.35 9.07
C GLN A 6 -1.64 6.07 8.93
N TYR A 7 -0.83 5.74 9.95
CA TYR A 7 -0.03 4.52 9.98
C TYR A 7 -0.87 3.25 10.17
N ASP A 8 -2.09 3.37 10.69
CA ASP A 8 -3.01 2.24 10.81
C ASP A 8 -3.66 1.84 9.47
N LEU A 9 -3.71 2.76 8.50
CA LEU A 9 -4.20 2.50 7.14
C LEU A 9 -3.12 2.01 6.17
N GLU A 10 -1.88 2.46 6.33
CA GLU A 10 -0.79 2.12 5.41
C GLU A 10 0.10 0.99 5.96
N ILE A 11 0.05 -0.17 5.30
CA ILE A 11 0.77 -1.37 5.72
C ILE A 11 2.07 -1.48 4.94
N ILE A 12 3.19 -1.54 5.68
CA ILE A 12 4.50 -1.87 5.11
C ILE A 12 4.49 -3.37 4.76
N PRO A 13 4.66 -3.75 3.49
CA PRO A 13 4.75 -5.15 3.12
C PRO A 13 6.06 -5.76 3.63
N GLU A 14 6.00 -7.01 4.09
CA GLU A 14 7.20 -7.82 4.33
C GLU A 14 7.91 -8.09 2.99
N GLU A 15 9.24 -8.07 3.01
CA GLU A 15 10.06 -8.25 1.81
C GLU A 15 10.12 -9.73 1.36
N PHE A 16 10.19 -10.67 2.30
CA PHE A 16 10.28 -12.11 2.04
C PHE A 16 9.27 -12.90 2.88
N PRO A 17 7.96 -12.80 2.59
CA PRO A 17 6.90 -13.52 3.32
C PRO A 17 6.97 -15.06 3.18
N GLU A 18 7.71 -15.56 2.20
CA GLU A 18 8.09 -16.97 2.02
C GLU A 18 9.40 -17.35 2.74
N GLY A 19 10.11 -16.37 3.30
CA GLY A 19 11.42 -16.54 3.92
C GLY A 19 12.60 -16.43 2.93
N PRO A 20 13.83 -16.59 3.43
CA PRO A 20 15.04 -16.47 2.60
C PRO A 20 15.13 -17.58 1.55
N PHE A 21 16.02 -17.41 0.57
CA PHE A 21 16.28 -18.42 -0.45
C PHE A 21 16.62 -19.79 0.17
N GLY A 22 15.88 -20.83 -0.23
CA GLY A 22 16.02 -22.20 0.30
C GLY A 22 15.22 -22.48 1.59
N SER A 23 14.49 -21.50 2.12
CA SER A 23 13.62 -21.66 3.29
C SER A 23 12.49 -22.69 3.03
N PRO A 24 12.17 -23.57 4.00
CA PRO A 24 10.99 -24.43 3.92
C PRO A 24 9.69 -23.71 4.32
N ILE A 25 9.77 -22.48 4.82
CA ILE A 25 8.61 -21.70 5.27
C ILE A 25 7.66 -21.48 4.10
N ASN A 26 6.36 -21.74 4.31
CA ASN A 26 5.30 -21.52 3.34
C ASN A 26 5.55 -22.15 1.95
N LYS A 27 6.42 -23.17 1.83
CA LYS A 27 6.83 -23.77 0.56
C LYS A 27 5.65 -24.21 -0.32
N ASP A 28 4.62 -24.77 0.29
CA ASP A 28 3.41 -25.26 -0.39
C ASP A 28 2.18 -24.37 -0.12
N LYS A 29 2.38 -23.18 0.46
CA LYS A 29 1.32 -22.23 0.80
C LYS A 29 1.43 -21.00 -0.10
N LYS A 30 0.30 -20.51 -0.59
CA LYS A 30 0.26 -19.25 -1.33
C LYS A 30 0.67 -18.12 -0.38
N VAL A 31 1.61 -17.28 -0.84
CA VAL A 31 1.99 -16.05 -0.15
C VAL A 31 0.76 -15.16 0.01
N SER A 32 0.45 -14.79 1.25
CA SER A 32 -0.48 -13.72 1.58
C SER A 32 0.31 -12.55 2.14
N GLY A 33 -0.01 -11.32 1.74
CA GLY A 33 0.66 -10.17 2.34
C GLY A 33 -0.10 -9.62 3.55
N LYS A 34 -0.85 -10.46 4.28
CA LYS A 34 -1.52 -10.11 5.53
C LYS A 34 -1.87 -11.38 6.31
N SER A 35 -1.64 -11.34 7.62
CA SER A 35 -2.07 -12.37 8.58
C SER A 35 -3.43 -12.08 9.24
N THR A 36 -3.89 -10.83 9.17
CA THR A 36 -5.20 -10.39 9.70
C THR A 36 -6.18 -10.07 8.56
N PRO A 37 -7.50 -9.99 8.82
CA PRO A 37 -8.44 -9.44 7.85
C PRO A 37 -8.13 -7.98 7.51
N TRP A 38 -8.38 -7.55 6.28
CA TRP A 38 -8.27 -6.14 5.88
C TRP A 38 -9.30 -5.29 6.63
N LYS A 39 -8.88 -4.12 7.12
CA LYS A 39 -9.79 -3.11 7.65
C LYS A 39 -10.18 -2.13 6.54
N PRO A 40 -11.33 -1.45 6.63
CA PRO A 40 -11.70 -0.39 5.70
C PRO A 40 -10.60 0.68 5.57
N GLY A 41 -10.32 1.10 4.34
CA GLY A 41 -9.28 2.11 4.05
C GLY A 41 -7.84 1.60 4.11
N GLN A 42 -7.58 0.36 4.55
CA GLN A 42 -6.23 -0.18 4.58
C GLN A 42 -5.68 -0.47 3.19
N ARG A 43 -4.41 -0.16 2.98
CA ARG A 43 -3.68 -0.35 1.73
C ARG A 43 -2.22 -0.69 1.99
N ARG A 44 -1.55 -1.28 1.01
CA ARG A 44 -0.08 -1.44 1.07
C ARG A 44 0.60 -0.12 0.76
N ALA A 45 1.71 0.15 1.44
CA ALA A 45 2.62 1.20 1.03
C ALA A 45 3.12 0.95 -0.39
N SER A 46 3.18 2.01 -1.20
CA SER A 46 3.70 1.97 -2.57
C SER A 46 4.71 3.10 -2.76
N ALA A 47 5.82 2.79 -3.41
CA ALA A 47 6.84 3.78 -3.77
C ALA A 47 6.43 4.66 -4.97
N TYR A 48 5.32 4.34 -5.63
CA TYR A 48 4.89 4.98 -6.88
C TYR A 48 3.68 5.89 -6.73
N VAL A 49 3.28 6.20 -5.49
CA VAL A 49 2.13 7.04 -5.16
C VAL A 49 2.56 8.24 -4.31
N TYR A 50 1.68 9.23 -4.18
CA TYR A 50 1.95 10.39 -3.34
C TYR A 50 2.15 9.98 -1.87
N PRO A 51 3.18 10.53 -1.19
CA PRO A 51 3.41 10.32 0.23
C PRO A 51 2.26 10.85 1.09
N ASP A 52 1.77 12.05 0.79
CA ASP A 52 0.60 12.66 1.41
C ASP A 52 -0.56 12.63 0.42
N LYS A 53 -1.37 11.59 0.46
CA LYS A 53 -2.46 11.41 -0.50
C LYS A 53 -3.64 12.33 -0.22
N ASP A 54 -3.85 12.71 1.03
CA ASP A 54 -4.94 13.59 1.44
C ASP A 54 -4.67 15.01 0.91
N GLN A 55 -3.42 15.47 0.96
CA GLN A 55 -3.04 16.74 0.32
C GLN A 55 -3.21 16.70 -1.20
N HIS A 56 -3.00 15.55 -1.83
CA HIS A 56 -3.04 15.40 -3.29
C HIS A 56 -4.42 14.96 -3.81
N ASP A 57 -5.42 14.85 -2.93
CA ASP A 57 -6.79 14.54 -3.30
C ASP A 57 -7.43 15.75 -4.02
N ASP A 58 -8.22 15.49 -5.07
CA ASP A 58 -8.84 16.50 -5.93
C ASP A 58 -7.87 17.55 -6.54
N LEU A 59 -6.56 17.34 -6.50
CA LEU A 59 -5.57 18.26 -7.07
C LEU A 59 -5.19 17.88 -8.51
N PRO A 60 -5.68 18.61 -9.53
CA PRO A 60 -5.38 18.29 -10.92
C PRO A 60 -3.89 18.44 -11.22
N ARG A 61 -3.36 17.48 -11.96
CA ARG A 61 -2.02 17.56 -12.54
C ARG A 61 -1.97 18.76 -13.49
N GLN A 62 -0.96 19.62 -13.32
CA GLN A 62 -0.85 20.90 -14.05
C GLN A 62 -0.12 20.78 -15.41
N TYR A 63 0.31 19.57 -15.79
CA TYR A 63 1.05 19.34 -17.03
C TYR A 63 0.10 19.09 -18.21
N PRO A 64 0.33 19.67 -19.40
CA PRO A 64 -0.47 19.37 -20.58
C PRO A 64 -0.53 17.87 -20.88
N ASP A 65 -1.71 17.36 -21.27
CA ASP A 65 -1.95 15.94 -21.59
C ASP A 65 -1.64 14.94 -20.45
N ALA A 66 -1.61 15.41 -19.19
CA ALA A 66 -1.45 14.52 -18.05
C ALA A 66 -2.60 13.50 -17.97
N HIS A 67 -2.27 12.26 -17.58
CA HIS A 67 -3.30 11.25 -17.33
C HIS A 67 -4.31 11.73 -16.28
N PRO A 68 -5.63 11.46 -16.48
CA PRO A 68 -6.67 11.77 -15.50
C PRO A 68 -6.33 11.21 -14.12
N LEU A 69 -6.77 11.91 -13.08
CA LEU A 69 -6.70 11.36 -11.73
C LEU A 69 -7.68 10.18 -11.59
N HIS A 70 -7.32 9.23 -10.74
CA HIS A 70 -8.14 8.06 -10.45
C HIS A 70 -8.91 8.33 -9.15
N ASP A 71 -9.97 9.13 -9.24
CA ASP A 71 -10.75 9.62 -8.08
C ASP A 71 -11.90 8.66 -7.69
N LYS A 72 -11.88 7.43 -8.21
CA LYS A 72 -12.94 6.42 -8.03
C LYS A 72 -12.38 5.08 -7.59
#